data_AF-A0A7Y5BJC8-F1
#
_entry.id   AF-A0A7Y5BJC8-F1
#
_cell.length_a   1.000
_cell.length_b   1.000
_cell.length_c   1.000
_cell.angle_alpha   90.00
_cell.angle_beta   90.00
_cell.angle_gamma   90.00
#
_symmetry.space_group_name_H-M   'P 1'
#
loop_
_entity.id
_entity.type
_entity.pdbx_description
1 polymer ?
#
loop_
_entity_poly.entity_id
_entity_poly.type
_entity_poly.pdbx_seq_one_letter_code
_entity_poly.pdbx_strand_id
1 'polypeptide(L)'
;SKESRDDKTIHIEHGKPLVFGKENEFGIQIDEFKPKVVEVAKSGMDSISVHDEKRMNPDYAFMLSRMNLPEFPVPMGVLRAVEKPAYEVEVKKQIDLVKSKKGEGDLHKLLYSGEVWNIE
;
A
#
# COMPACT_ATOMS: atom_id res chain seq x y z
N SER A 1 -16.73 27.86 -5.87
CA SER A 1 -16.55 28.46 -4.54
C SER A 1 -15.75 27.51 -3.67
N LYS A 2 -15.10 27.99 -2.61
CA LYS A 2 -14.39 27.14 -1.63
C LYS A 2 -15.33 26.09 -1.03
N GLU A 3 -16.59 26.47 -0.82
CA GLU A 3 -17.67 25.61 -0.33
C GLU A 3 -17.90 24.36 -1.20
N SER A 4 -17.90 24.49 -2.53
CA SER A 4 -18.03 23.29 -3.40
C SER A 4 -16.81 22.36 -3.33
N ARG A 5 -15.65 22.82 -2.85
CA ARG A 5 -14.43 22.01 -2.83
C ARG A 5 -14.42 21.10 -1.61
N ASP A 6 -14.79 21.61 -0.45
CA ASP A 6 -14.77 20.89 0.82
C ASP A 6 -15.78 19.71 0.82
N ASP A 7 -16.89 19.85 0.07
CA ASP A 7 -17.86 18.76 -0.16
C ASP A 7 -17.37 17.71 -1.16
N LYS A 8 -16.39 18.06 -2.00
CA LYS A 8 -15.91 17.23 -3.13
C LYS A 8 -14.58 16.56 -2.88
N THR A 9 -13.85 16.95 -1.83
CA THR A 9 -12.53 16.42 -1.51
C THR A 9 -12.45 16.01 -0.06
N ILE A 10 -11.71 14.94 0.21
CA ILE A 10 -11.40 14.48 1.56
C ILE A 10 -9.91 14.62 1.82
N HIS A 11 -9.54 15.37 2.86
CA HIS A 11 -8.15 15.50 3.28
C HIS A 11 -7.78 14.34 4.21
N ILE A 12 -6.82 13.53 3.77
CA ILE A 12 -6.42 12.31 4.48
C ILE A 12 -5.04 12.49 5.13
N GLU A 13 -4.90 11.97 6.33
CA GLU A 13 -3.66 12.00 7.11
C GLU A 13 -3.58 10.74 7.98
N HIS A 14 -2.39 10.19 8.14
CA HIS A 14 -2.18 8.98 8.93
C HIS A 14 -2.71 9.12 10.36
N GLY A 15 -3.47 8.11 10.80
CA GLY A 15 -4.05 8.07 12.14
C GLY A 15 -5.27 8.96 12.33
N LYS A 16 -5.74 9.70 11.30
CA LYS A 16 -6.94 10.53 11.38
C LYS A 16 -8.16 9.85 10.76
N PRO A 17 -9.37 10.11 11.28
CA PRO A 17 -10.61 9.59 10.69
C PRO A 17 -10.83 10.18 9.29
N LEU A 18 -11.42 9.38 8.41
CA LEU A 18 -11.79 9.80 7.06
C LEU A 18 -13.08 10.62 7.09
N VAL A 19 -12.97 11.92 7.40
CA VAL A 19 -14.08 12.88 7.44
C VAL A 19 -13.92 13.98 6.40
N PHE A 20 -15.04 14.50 5.91
CA PHE A 20 -15.10 15.57 4.91
C PHE A 20 -16.40 16.37 5.01
N GLY A 21 -16.53 17.41 4.18
CA GLY A 21 -17.59 18.42 4.30
C GLY A 21 -17.11 19.63 5.11
N LYS A 22 -17.88 20.71 5.06
CA LYS A 22 -17.48 22.02 5.61
C LYS A 22 -17.24 21.97 7.11
N GLU A 23 -18.03 21.18 7.82
CA GLU A 23 -17.99 21.00 9.28
C GLU A 23 -17.68 19.54 9.66
N ASN A 24 -17.08 18.77 8.75
CA ASN A 24 -16.85 17.32 8.91
C ASN A 24 -18.15 16.52 9.14
N GLU A 25 -19.25 16.94 8.52
CA GLU A 25 -20.55 16.29 8.68
C GLU A 25 -20.64 14.89 8.04
N PHE A 26 -19.73 14.57 7.10
CA PHE A 26 -19.67 13.28 6.42
C PHE A 26 -18.38 12.52 6.74
N GLY A 27 -18.46 11.19 6.70
CA GLY A 27 -17.30 10.33 6.85
C GLY A 27 -17.37 9.09 5.98
N ILE A 28 -16.23 8.41 5.88
CA ILE A 28 -16.09 7.15 5.15
C ILE A 28 -16.00 6.00 6.14
N GLN A 29 -16.95 5.08 6.04
CA GLN A 29 -16.86 3.76 6.65
C GLN A 29 -16.38 2.76 5.60
N ILE A 30 -15.39 1.92 5.94
CA ILE A 30 -14.84 0.90 5.05
C ILE A 30 -15.12 -0.45 5.70
N ASP A 31 -15.95 -1.24 5.03
CA ASP A 31 -16.25 -2.62 5.42
C ASP A 31 -15.86 -3.55 4.27
N GLU A 32 -15.08 -4.58 4.55
CA GLU A 32 -14.58 -5.53 3.53
C GLU A 32 -14.04 -4.87 2.23
N PHE A 33 -13.25 -3.79 2.35
CA PHE A 33 -12.74 -2.98 1.22
C PHE A 33 -13.81 -2.28 0.36
N LYS A 34 -15.02 -2.13 0.88
CA LYS A 34 -16.10 -1.35 0.26
C LYS A 34 -16.30 -0.06 1.06
N PRO A 35 -15.91 1.10 0.51
CA PRO A 35 -16.17 2.36 1.16
C PRO A 35 -17.65 2.74 1.06
N LYS A 36 -18.16 3.38 2.11
CA LYS A 36 -19.51 3.93 2.18
C LYS A 36 -19.44 5.31 2.82
N VAL A 37 -20.09 6.29 2.18
CA VAL A 37 -20.31 7.61 2.77
C VAL A 37 -21.42 7.51 3.81
N VAL A 38 -21.17 8.05 5.01
CA VAL A 38 -22.15 8.12 6.10
C VAL A 38 -22.17 9.52 6.72
N GLU A 39 -23.30 9.90 7.28
CA GLU A 39 -23.41 11.12 8.10
C GLU A 39 -22.86 10.84 9.51
N VAL A 40 -21.87 11.63 9.94
CA VAL A 40 -21.19 11.45 11.22
C VAL A 40 -22.17 11.61 12.39
N ALA A 41 -23.12 12.54 12.29
CA ALA A 41 -24.13 12.77 13.32
C ALA A 41 -25.06 11.57 13.56
N LYS A 42 -25.25 10.69 12.56
CA LYS A 42 -26.12 9.51 12.67
C LYS A 42 -25.33 8.27 13.08
N SER A 43 -24.13 8.08 12.53
CA SER A 43 -23.34 6.86 12.75
C SER A 43 -22.36 6.95 13.94
N GLY A 44 -22.04 8.17 14.39
CA GLY A 44 -21.04 8.44 15.42
C GLY A 44 -19.61 8.38 14.87
N MET A 45 -18.70 9.16 15.47
CA MET A 45 -17.31 9.28 15.02
C MET A 45 -16.54 7.96 15.09
N ASP A 46 -16.84 7.11 16.07
CA ASP A 46 -16.17 5.82 16.27
C ASP A 46 -16.44 4.80 15.14
N SER A 47 -17.49 5.03 14.35
CA SER A 47 -17.81 4.19 13.18
C SER A 47 -16.98 4.53 11.94
N ILE A 48 -16.32 5.70 11.93
CA ILE A 48 -15.58 6.21 10.78
C ILE A 48 -14.23 5.54 10.70
N SER A 49 -13.84 5.12 9.49
CA SER A 49 -12.56 4.46 9.28
C SER A 49 -11.40 5.42 9.46
N VAL A 50 -10.39 4.98 10.21
CA VAL A 50 -9.14 5.72 10.42
C VAL A 50 -8.16 5.41 9.29
N HIS A 51 -7.53 6.45 8.75
CA HIS A 51 -6.58 6.32 7.67
C HIS A 51 -5.25 5.73 8.14
N ASP A 52 -4.77 4.70 7.42
CA ASP A 52 -3.48 4.07 7.68
C ASP A 52 -2.67 3.98 6.38
N GLU A 53 -1.84 4.98 6.13
CA GLU A 53 -0.90 5.03 5.01
C GLU A 53 0.18 3.94 5.07
N LYS A 54 0.43 3.35 6.25
CA LYS A 54 1.50 2.37 6.48
C LYS A 54 1.03 0.93 6.22
N ARG A 55 -0.22 0.71 5.81
CA ARG A 55 -0.73 -0.62 5.47
C ARG A 55 0.16 -1.30 4.43
N MET A 56 0.64 -2.50 4.80
CA MET A 56 1.49 -3.31 3.93
C MET A 56 0.75 -3.74 2.66
N ASN A 57 -0.50 -4.16 2.79
CA ASN A 57 -1.36 -4.50 1.66
C ASN A 57 -1.71 -3.21 0.87
N PRO A 58 -1.35 -3.10 -0.43
CA PRO A 58 -1.64 -1.93 -1.25
C PRO A 58 -3.12 -1.76 -1.61
N ASP A 59 -3.97 -2.78 -1.45
CA ASP A 59 -5.40 -2.76 -1.84
C ASP A 59 -6.15 -1.59 -1.20
N TYR A 60 -5.83 -1.27 0.06
CA TYR A 60 -6.40 -0.13 0.76
C TYR A 60 -6.11 1.20 0.05
N ALA A 61 -4.85 1.43 -0.31
CA ALA A 61 -4.45 2.66 -1.01
C ALA A 61 -5.03 2.72 -2.42
N PHE A 62 -5.12 1.58 -3.12
CA PHE A 62 -5.75 1.51 -4.43
C PHE A 62 -7.25 1.79 -4.38
N MET A 63 -7.94 1.27 -3.36
CA MET A 63 -9.36 1.59 -3.12
C MET A 63 -9.54 3.09 -2.91
N LEU A 64 -8.72 3.73 -2.06
CA LEU A 64 -8.77 5.18 -1.89
C LEU A 64 -8.50 5.92 -3.21
N SER A 65 -7.49 5.54 -3.98
CA SER A 65 -7.18 6.22 -5.26
C SER A 65 -8.30 6.20 -6.30
N ARG A 66 -9.27 5.28 -6.16
CA ARG A 66 -10.41 5.12 -7.05
C ARG A 66 -11.65 5.86 -6.57
N MET A 67 -11.62 6.46 -5.38
CA MET A 67 -12.69 7.32 -4.90
C MET A 67 -12.79 8.57 -5.78
N ASN A 68 -13.96 8.75 -6.38
CA ASN A 68 -14.20 9.87 -7.28
C ASN A 68 -15.68 10.30 -7.23
N LEU A 69 -15.90 11.53 -7.67
CA LEU A 69 -17.24 12.11 -7.81
C LEU A 69 -18.04 11.37 -8.88
N PRO A 70 -19.39 11.30 -8.74
CA PRO A 70 -20.20 11.89 -7.67
C PRO A 70 -20.35 11.00 -6.43
N GLU A 71 -19.87 9.76 -6.45
CA GLU A 71 -20.15 8.76 -5.41
C GLU A 71 -19.32 8.99 -4.14
N PHE A 72 -18.07 9.43 -4.28
CA PHE A 72 -17.14 9.64 -3.18
C PHE A 72 -16.38 10.97 -3.32
N PRO A 73 -15.96 11.61 -2.22
CA PRO A 73 -15.04 12.73 -2.28
C PRO A 73 -13.68 12.26 -2.81
N VAL A 74 -12.99 13.12 -3.56
CA VAL A 74 -11.64 12.84 -4.08
C VAL A 74 -10.64 12.94 -2.93
N PRO A 75 -9.85 11.88 -2.63
CA PRO A 75 -8.90 11.90 -1.54
C PRO A 75 -7.64 12.69 -1.90
N MET A 76 -7.25 13.55 -0.97
CA MET A 76 -6.12 14.47 -1.11
C MET A 76 -5.19 14.30 0.09
N GLY A 77 -3.98 13.82 -0.15
CA GLY A 77 -2.98 13.58 0.88
C GLY A 77 -2.06 12.42 0.50
N VAL A 78 -1.38 11.87 1.50
CA VAL A 78 -0.57 10.65 1.34
C VAL A 78 -1.50 9.45 1.41
N LEU A 79 -1.72 8.76 0.29
CA LEU A 79 -2.53 7.54 0.27
C LEU A 79 -1.78 6.34 0.85
N ARG A 80 -0.46 6.33 0.71
CA ARG A 80 0.41 5.22 1.10
C ARG A 80 1.85 5.67 1.33
N ALA A 81 2.41 5.36 2.48
CA ALA A 81 3.81 5.53 2.82
C ALA A 81 4.30 4.29 3.58
N VAL A 82 5.01 3.41 2.88
CA VAL A 82 5.57 2.18 3.48
C VAL A 82 7.06 2.14 3.32
N GLU A 83 7.73 1.54 4.30
CA GLU A 83 9.14 1.21 4.23
C GLU A 83 9.29 -0.19 3.63
N LYS A 84 9.98 -0.29 2.49
CA LYS A 84 10.39 -1.56 1.91
C LYS A 84 11.86 -1.48 1.49
N PRO A 85 12.64 -2.55 1.72
CA PRO A 85 14.00 -2.61 1.21
C PRO A 85 14.04 -2.40 -0.31
N ALA A 86 15.11 -1.78 -0.80
CA ALA A 86 15.35 -1.70 -2.23
C ALA A 86 15.54 -3.11 -2.80
N TYR A 87 15.06 -3.31 -4.03
CA TYR A 87 15.16 -4.60 -4.72
C TYR A 87 16.59 -5.16 -4.72
N GLU A 88 17.58 -4.30 -5.01
CA GLU A 88 18.99 -4.68 -5.05
C GLU A 88 19.51 -5.21 -3.70
N VAL A 89 19.08 -4.60 -2.59
CA VAL A 89 19.47 -5.02 -1.25
C VAL A 89 18.95 -6.44 -0.98
N GLU A 90 17.72 -6.74 -1.37
CA GLU A 90 17.13 -8.07 -1.18
C GLU A 90 17.77 -9.12 -2.08
N VAL A 91 18.05 -8.78 -3.35
CA VAL A 91 18.77 -9.69 -4.27
C VAL A 91 20.15 -10.03 -3.73
N LYS A 92 20.90 -9.03 -3.25
CA LYS A 92 22.23 -9.25 -2.67
C LYS A 92 22.15 -10.16 -1.45
N LYS A 93 21.21 -9.89 -0.53
CA LYS A 93 20.98 -10.76 0.64
C LYS A 93 20.68 -12.20 0.23
N GLN A 94 19.88 -12.40 -0.81
CA GLN A 94 19.57 -13.74 -1.32
C GLN A 94 20.83 -14.45 -1.86
N ILE A 95 21.66 -13.75 -2.63
CA ILE A 95 22.93 -14.29 -3.16
C ILE A 95 23.88 -14.66 -2.01
N ASP A 96 24.09 -13.74 -1.06
CA ASP A 96 24.99 -13.94 0.08
C ASP A 96 24.53 -15.11 0.96
N LEU A 97 23.22 -15.24 1.17
CA LEU A 97 22.65 -16.39 1.89
C LEU A 97 22.95 -17.71 1.18
N VAL A 98 22.79 -17.78 -0.14
CA VAL A 98 23.10 -19.01 -0.89
C VAL A 98 24.60 -19.32 -0.86
N LYS A 99 25.45 -18.31 -1.04
CA LYS A 99 26.91 -18.45 -0.95
C LYS A 99 27.36 -18.95 0.42
N SER A 100 26.76 -18.44 1.50
CA SER A 100 27.06 -18.91 2.87
C SER A 100 26.76 -20.40 3.08
N LYS A 101 25.77 -20.94 2.36
CA LYS A 101 25.33 -22.33 2.48
C LYS A 101 26.03 -23.29 1.51
N LYS A 102 26.30 -22.83 0.29
CA LYS A 102 26.80 -23.66 -0.82
C LYS A 102 28.24 -23.37 -1.22
N GLY A 103 28.85 -22.35 -0.63
CA GLY A 103 30.16 -21.82 -1.02
C GLY A 103 30.07 -20.83 -2.18
N GLU A 104 31.22 -20.22 -2.51
CA GLU A 104 31.37 -19.44 -3.73
C GLU A 104 31.13 -20.33 -4.96
N GLY A 105 30.22 -19.92 -5.84
CA GLY A 105 29.88 -20.68 -7.04
C GLY A 105 31.10 -20.83 -7.94
N ASP A 106 31.34 -22.05 -8.42
CA ASP A 106 32.47 -22.38 -9.29
C ASP A 106 31.92 -22.88 -10.63
N LEU A 107 32.11 -22.06 -11.67
CA LEU A 107 31.61 -22.35 -13.01
C LEU A 107 32.27 -23.61 -13.59
N HIS A 108 33.55 -23.85 -13.32
CA HIS A 108 34.24 -25.04 -13.78
C HIS A 108 33.61 -26.28 -13.11
N LYS A 109 33.48 -26.27 -11.78
CA LYS A 109 32.78 -27.39 -11.09
C LYS A 109 31.37 -27.61 -11.62
N LEU A 110 30.63 -26.54 -11.94
CA LEU A 110 29.27 -26.66 -12.49
C LEU A 110 29.28 -27.32 -13.87
N LEU A 111 30.10 -26.82 -14.80
CA LEU A 111 30.16 -27.34 -16.18
C LEU A 111 30.64 -28.80 -16.23
N TYR A 112 31.52 -29.18 -15.30
CA TYR A 112 32.07 -30.52 -15.19
C TYR A 112 31.39 -31.38 -14.11
N SER A 113 30.22 -30.97 -13.60
CA SER A 113 29.47 -31.75 -12.58
C SER A 113 28.63 -32.90 -13.16
N GLY A 114 28.46 -32.94 -14.48
CA GLY A 114 27.77 -34.02 -15.21
C GLY A 114 28.74 -35.02 -15.87
N GLU A 115 28.23 -35.90 -16.72
CA GLU A 115 29.06 -36.82 -17.51
C GLU A 115 29.81 -36.05 -18.61
N VAL A 116 31.10 -35.87 -18.40
CA VAL A 116 32.03 -35.26 -19.36
C VAL A 116 32.94 -36.34 -19.94
N TRP A 117 33.08 -36.36 -21.26
CA TRP A 117 33.95 -37.31 -21.97
C TRP A 117 35.21 -36.58 -22.40
N ASN A 118 36.38 -37.07 -21.96
CA ASN A 118 37.67 -36.62 -22.46
C ASN A 118 38.03 -37.44 -23.71
N ILE A 119 38.39 -36.77 -24.80
CA ILE A 119 38.85 -37.39 -26.05
C ILE A 119 40.36 -37.16 -26.12
N GLU A 120 41.15 -38.23 -26.24
CA GLU A 120 42.60 -38.21 -26.52
C GLU A 120 42.89 -38.47 -28.00
#